data_AF-A0A7T1MBM6-F1
#
_entry.id   AF-A0A7T1MBM6-F1
#
_cell.length_a   1.000
_cell.length_b   1.000
_cell.length_c   1.000
_cell.angle_alpha   90.00
_cell.angle_beta   90.00
_cell.angle_gamma   90.00
#
_symmetry.space_group_name_H-M   'P 1'
#
loop_
_entity.id
_entity.type
_entity.pdbx_description
1 polymer ?
#
loop_
_entity_poly.entity_id
_entity_poly.type
_entity_poly.pdbx_seq_one_letter_code
_entity_poly.pdbx_strand_id
1 'polypeptide(L)'
;MTSQATRLLDAQTVLVGWINHSATDCYEHTRSSGDVVNLGTDLDAASSVVLVASHPGHSEAVTVTLELAPLLADGNAGSWITAAAVAIPAAGGKVEAIISGAALLINPADSTLITPPCLRLARATVSPATPVGMTVALTANQGL
;
A
#
# COMPACT_ATOMS: atom_id res chain seq x y z
N MET A 1 -8.64 -29.05 6.92
CA MET A 1 -7.57 -28.34 6.21
C MET A 1 -7.92 -26.87 6.25
N THR A 2 -7.41 -26.16 7.26
CA THR A 2 -7.62 -24.71 7.40
C THR A 2 -6.78 -24.01 6.35
N SER A 3 -7.41 -23.44 5.32
CA SER A 3 -6.74 -22.47 4.47
C SER A 3 -6.33 -21.31 5.36
N GLN A 4 -5.05 -21.24 5.66
CA GLN A 4 -4.45 -20.09 6.32
C GLN A 4 -4.54 -18.95 5.32
N ALA A 5 -5.68 -18.24 5.34
CA ALA A 5 -5.86 -17.02 4.57
C ALA A 5 -4.67 -16.14 4.90
N THR A 6 -3.89 -15.79 3.87
CA THR A 6 -2.79 -14.84 3.94
C THR A 6 -3.34 -13.59 4.61
N ARG A 7 -3.06 -13.42 5.91
CA ARG A 7 -3.84 -12.60 6.84
C ARG A 7 -3.80 -11.09 6.54
N LEU A 8 -3.24 -10.68 5.39
CA LEU A 8 -2.89 -9.31 5.06
C LEU A 8 -3.23 -8.89 3.62
N LEU A 9 -3.84 -9.76 2.81
CA LEU A 9 -4.63 -9.31 1.66
C LEU A 9 -6.07 -9.09 2.14
N ASP A 10 -6.24 -8.21 3.13
CA ASP A 10 -7.58 -7.70 3.41
C ASP A 10 -7.93 -6.68 2.32
N ALA A 11 -9.19 -6.58 1.93
CA ALA A 11 -9.71 -5.56 1.00
C ALA A 11 -9.18 -4.15 1.33
N GLN A 12 -8.94 -3.88 2.62
CA GLN A 12 -8.45 -2.62 3.14
C GLN A 12 -7.01 -2.28 2.75
N THR A 13 -6.16 -3.25 2.37
CA THR A 13 -4.75 -3.00 1.98
C THR A 13 -4.54 -2.88 0.47
N VAL A 14 -5.60 -3.04 -0.33
CA VAL A 14 -5.57 -2.75 -1.76
C VAL A 14 -5.53 -1.24 -1.96
N LEU A 15 -4.52 -0.76 -2.69
CA LEU A 15 -4.29 0.65 -2.97
C LEU A 15 -4.75 1.04 -4.38
N VAL A 16 -4.69 0.11 -5.34
CA VAL A 16 -5.19 0.28 -6.71
C VAL A 16 -5.79 -1.04 -7.19
N GLY A 17 -6.91 -0.96 -7.89
CA GLY A 17 -7.56 -2.11 -8.51
C GLY A 17 -8.87 -2.48 -7.85
N TRP A 18 -9.41 -3.63 -8.26
CA TRP A 18 -10.72 -4.11 -7.82
C TRP A 18 -10.63 -4.77 -6.45
N ILE A 19 -11.58 -4.44 -5.58
CA ILE A 19 -11.75 -4.96 -4.24
C ILE A 19 -13.03 -5.79 -4.22
N ASN A 20 -12.89 -7.08 -3.93
CA ASN A 20 -14.01 -7.99 -3.73
C ASN A 20 -14.62 -7.81 -2.33
N HIS A 21 -15.87 -8.25 -2.16
CA HIS A 21 -16.49 -8.39 -0.85
C HIS A 21 -15.57 -9.22 0.07
N SER A 22 -15.22 -8.64 1.22
CA SER A 22 -14.41 -9.27 2.25
C SER A 22 -15.17 -9.30 3.59
N ALA A 23 -14.61 -9.94 4.62
CA ALA A 23 -15.25 -9.96 5.93
C ALA A 23 -15.38 -8.57 6.58
N THR A 24 -14.55 -7.60 6.17
CA THR A 24 -14.51 -6.23 6.72
C THR A 24 -15.14 -5.19 5.80
N ASP A 25 -15.41 -5.55 4.54
CA ASP A 25 -16.02 -4.66 3.54
C ASP A 25 -17.13 -5.39 2.77
N CYS A 26 -18.38 -4.95 3.01
CA CYS A 26 -19.57 -5.56 2.44
C CYS A 26 -19.86 -5.15 0.99
N TYR A 27 -19.06 -4.27 0.38
CA TYR A 27 -19.28 -3.79 -0.99
C TYR A 27 -18.06 -3.94 -1.89
N GLU A 28 -18.31 -4.48 -3.08
CA GLU A 28 -17.32 -4.46 -4.15
C GLU A 28 -17.14 -3.03 -4.67
N HIS A 29 -15.89 -2.62 -4.81
CA HIS A 29 -15.55 -1.31 -5.37
C HIS A 29 -14.13 -1.33 -5.94
N THR A 30 -13.76 -0.27 -6.66
CA THR A 30 -12.45 -0.14 -7.29
C THR A 30 -11.75 1.09 -6.72
N ARG A 31 -10.46 0.96 -6.43
CA ARG A 31 -9.60 2.09 -6.06
C ARG A 31 -8.75 2.53 -7.23
N SER A 32 -8.67 3.84 -7.40
CA SER A 32 -7.89 4.51 -8.43
C SER A 32 -6.48 4.85 -7.91
N SER A 33 -5.54 5.01 -8.85
CA SER A 33 -4.21 5.53 -8.54
C SER A 33 -4.31 6.86 -7.79
N GLY A 34 -3.63 6.96 -6.65
CA GLY A 34 -3.60 8.14 -5.79
C GLY A 34 -4.67 8.19 -4.71
N ASP A 35 -5.63 7.24 -4.69
CA ASP A 35 -6.62 7.16 -3.61
C ASP A 35 -5.92 6.93 -2.26
N VAL A 36 -6.36 7.68 -1.25
CA VAL A 36 -5.82 7.61 0.11
C VAL A 36 -6.57 6.57 0.91
N VAL A 37 -5.82 5.69 1.55
CA VAL A 37 -6.30 4.55 2.31
C VAL A 37 -5.84 4.68 3.75
N ASN A 38 -6.76 4.58 4.70
CA ASN A 38 -6.42 4.41 6.11
C ASN A 38 -6.25 2.92 6.41
N LEU A 39 -5.02 2.53 6.73
CA LEU A 39 -4.65 1.19 7.10
C LEU A 39 -5.28 0.84 8.46
N GLY A 40 -5.90 -0.33 8.52
CA GLY A 40 -6.43 -0.88 9.77
C GLY A 40 -5.33 -1.32 10.75
N THR A 41 -4.10 -1.49 10.26
CA THR A 41 -2.91 -1.81 11.07
C THR A 41 -1.93 -0.65 10.99
N ASP A 42 -1.50 -0.18 12.15
CA ASP A 42 -0.50 0.88 12.24
C ASP A 42 0.88 0.34 11.85
N LEU A 43 1.59 1.06 10.99
CA LEU A 43 2.96 0.71 10.61
C LEU A 43 3.95 1.46 11.52
N ASP A 44 4.93 0.73 12.04
CA ASP A 44 6.00 1.26 12.90
C ASP A 44 7.37 0.73 12.50
N ALA A 45 8.42 1.13 13.24
CA ALA A 45 9.78 0.72 12.96
C ALA A 45 10.02 -0.81 13.06
N ALA A 46 9.17 -1.54 13.78
CA ALA A 46 9.26 -2.99 13.92
C ALA A 46 8.48 -3.74 12.82
N SER A 47 7.62 -3.04 12.09
CA SER A 47 6.79 -3.60 11.04
C SER A 47 7.61 -3.89 9.78
N SER A 48 7.23 -4.94 9.03
CA SER A 48 7.76 -5.20 7.69
C SER A 48 6.62 -5.62 6.78
N VAL A 49 6.45 -4.87 5.69
CA VAL A 49 5.39 -5.09 4.71
C VAL A 49 5.98 -5.31 3.33
N VAL A 50 5.19 -5.90 2.45
CA VAL A 50 5.54 -6.16 1.06
C VAL A 50 4.52 -5.42 0.22
N LEU A 51 5.02 -4.52 -0.64
CA LEU A 51 4.24 -3.97 -1.73
C LEU A 51 4.18 -5.02 -2.82
N VAL A 52 2.96 -5.45 -3.17
CA VAL A 52 2.71 -6.33 -4.30
C VAL A 52 2.02 -5.52 -5.38
N ALA A 53 2.61 -5.46 -6.56
CA ALA A 53 2.04 -4.77 -7.71
C ALA A 53 2.04 -5.71 -8.92
N SER A 54 0.91 -5.77 -9.63
CA SER A 54 0.78 -6.62 -10.82
C SER A 54 -0.17 -6.05 -11.84
N HIS A 55 0.09 -6.31 -13.13
CA HIS A 55 -0.86 -6.09 -14.21
C HIS A 55 -0.71 -7.17 -15.30
N PRO A 56 -1.77 -7.49 -16.05
CA PRO A 56 -1.72 -8.55 -17.07
C PRO A 56 -0.93 -8.17 -18.32
N GLY A 57 -0.74 -6.87 -18.56
CA GLY A 57 0.01 -6.31 -19.70
C GLY A 57 -0.43 -4.88 -19.95
N HIS A 58 0.44 -4.07 -20.55
CA HIS A 58 0.20 -2.67 -20.85
C HIS A 58 0.99 -2.25 -22.11
N SER A 59 0.67 -1.10 -22.69
CA SER A 59 1.40 -0.58 -23.86
C SER A 59 2.85 -0.21 -23.54
N GLU A 60 3.12 0.15 -22.28
CA GLU A 60 4.41 0.65 -21.80
C GLU A 60 4.68 0.16 -20.37
N ALA A 61 5.94 0.24 -19.94
CA ALA A 61 6.32 -0.07 -18.56
C ALA A 61 5.68 0.93 -17.59
N VAL A 62 5.30 0.43 -16.42
CA VAL A 62 4.54 1.19 -15.43
C VAL A 62 5.34 1.24 -14.14
N THR A 63 5.43 2.42 -13.53
CA THR A 63 6.03 2.62 -12.21
C THR A 63 4.94 2.81 -11.18
N VAL A 64 5.03 2.08 -10.08
CA VAL A 64 4.18 2.21 -8.90
C VAL A 64 5.01 2.82 -7.79
N THR A 65 4.59 3.98 -7.32
CA THR A 65 5.17 4.64 -6.17
C THR A 65 4.23 4.47 -4.98
N LEU A 66 4.71 3.84 -3.93
CA LEU A 66 4.01 3.76 -2.65
C LEU A 66 4.43 4.94 -1.78
N GLU A 67 3.45 5.68 -1.31
CA GLU A 67 3.64 6.74 -0.32
C GLU A 67 2.86 6.43 0.95
N LEU A 68 3.49 6.73 2.09
CA LEU A 68 2.90 6.56 3.42
C LEU A 68 2.90 7.92 4.13
N ALA A 69 1.91 8.16 4.98
CA ALA A 69 1.87 9.35 5.83
C ALA A 69 1.32 8.99 7.22
N PRO A 70 1.73 9.72 8.27
CA PRO A 70 1.11 9.54 9.55
C PRO A 70 -0.29 10.15 9.58
N LEU A 71 -1.20 9.55 10.36
CA LEU A 71 -2.44 10.21 10.73
C LEU A 71 -2.16 11.07 11.98
N LEU A 72 -2.28 12.39 11.84
CA LEU A 72 -2.04 13.33 12.92
C LEU A 72 -3.22 13.37 13.89
N ALA A 73 -2.99 13.85 15.11
CA ALA A 73 -4.02 13.95 16.16
C ALA A 73 -5.22 14.84 15.77
N ASP A 74 -5.05 15.75 14.80
CA ASP A 74 -6.11 16.60 14.25
C ASP A 74 -6.95 15.90 13.15
N GLY A 75 -6.63 14.65 12.82
CA GLY A 75 -7.29 13.85 11.78
C GLY A 75 -6.76 14.08 10.37
N ASN A 76 -5.77 14.97 10.18
CA ASN A 76 -5.17 15.22 8.88
C ASN A 76 -4.01 14.26 8.59
N ALA A 77 -3.67 14.15 7.30
CA ALA A 77 -2.44 13.50 6.88
C ALA A 77 -1.24 14.38 7.23
N GLY A 78 -0.20 13.80 7.83
CA GLY A 78 1.11 14.44 7.93
C GLY A 78 1.87 14.39 6.61
N SER A 79 3.19 14.55 6.70
CA SER A 79 4.05 14.52 5.52
C SER A 79 4.06 13.14 4.86
N TRP A 80 3.85 13.12 3.55
CA TRP A 80 3.97 11.92 2.73
C TRP A 80 5.44 11.57 2.51
N ILE A 81 5.79 10.32 2.77
CA ILE A 81 7.10 9.74 2.51
C ILE A 81 6.99 8.68 1.43
N THR A 82 7.95 8.65 0.50
CA THR A 82 8.03 7.57 -0.49
C THR A 82 8.62 6.33 0.18
N ALA A 83 7.81 5.30 0.36
CA ALA A 83 8.21 4.05 1.01
C ALA A 83 8.84 3.06 0.03
N ALA A 84 8.36 3.02 -1.21
CA ALA A 84 8.92 2.20 -2.28
C ALA A 84 8.55 2.73 -3.66
N ALA A 85 9.36 2.42 -4.66
CA ALA A 85 9.04 2.59 -6.06
C ALA A 85 9.42 1.32 -6.83
N VAL A 86 8.46 0.73 -7.55
CA VAL A 86 8.66 -0.50 -8.32
C VAL A 86 8.24 -0.30 -9.77
N ALA A 87 9.03 -0.83 -10.70
CA ALA A 87 8.70 -0.82 -12.12
C ALA A 87 8.22 -2.20 -12.56
N ILE A 88 7.09 -2.24 -13.26
CA ILE A 88 6.57 -3.44 -13.92
C ILE A 88 6.76 -3.26 -15.44
N PRO A 89 7.41 -4.21 -16.14
CA PRO A 89 7.57 -4.14 -17.59
C PRO A 89 6.24 -4.11 -18.34
N ALA A 90 6.22 -3.60 -19.57
CA ALA A 90 5.03 -3.52 -20.41
C ALA A 90 4.34 -4.88 -20.61
N ALA A 91 5.11 -5.97 -20.67
CA ALA A 91 4.58 -7.34 -20.76
C ALA A 91 3.71 -7.76 -19.56
N GLY A 92 3.75 -6.99 -18.47
CA GLY A 92 3.05 -7.31 -17.23
C GLY A 92 3.82 -8.28 -16.36
N GLY A 93 3.08 -8.86 -15.42
CA GLY A 93 3.61 -9.73 -14.38
C GLY A 93 3.36 -9.17 -12.99
N LYS A 94 4.09 -9.72 -12.02
CA LYS A 94 3.99 -9.38 -10.61
C LYS A 94 5.37 -8.99 -10.09
N VAL A 95 5.41 -7.88 -9.38
CA VAL A 95 6.61 -7.37 -8.70
C VAL A 95 6.30 -7.21 -7.23
N GLU A 96 7.28 -7.56 -6.39
CA GLU A 96 7.19 -7.43 -4.94
C GLU A 96 8.37 -6.59 -4.43
N ALA A 97 8.11 -5.69 -3.49
CA ALA A 97 9.15 -4.93 -2.79
C ALA A 97 8.93 -5.00 -1.29
N ILE A 98 9.95 -5.47 -0.57
CA ILE A 98 9.96 -5.51 0.90
C ILE A 98 10.28 -4.12 1.41
N ILE A 99 9.44 -3.64 2.32
CA ILE A 99 9.55 -2.35 2.99
C ILE A 99 9.77 -2.62 4.47
N SER A 100 10.95 -2.27 4.95
CA SER A 100 11.26 -2.30 6.38
C SER A 100 10.72 -1.03 7.04
N GLY A 101 9.93 -1.19 8.08
CA GLY A 101 9.44 -0.07 8.90
C GLY A 101 10.58 0.75 9.51
N ALA A 102 11.71 0.12 9.84
CA ALA A 102 12.90 0.81 10.34
C ALA A 102 13.52 1.79 9.33
N ALA A 103 13.27 1.59 8.04
CA ALA A 103 13.70 2.49 6.98
C ALA A 103 12.73 3.66 6.74
N LEU A 104 11.54 3.63 7.34
CA LEU A 104 10.53 4.66 7.19
C LEU A 104 10.82 5.81 8.16
N LEU A 105 11.43 6.87 7.64
CA LEU A 105 11.76 8.06 8.41
C LEU A 105 10.60 9.06 8.38
N ILE A 106 9.98 9.30 9.53
CA ILE A 106 8.92 10.31 9.67
C ILE A 106 9.56 11.71 9.64
N ASN A 107 8.88 12.66 9.01
CA ASN A 107 9.31 14.06 9.01
C ASN A 107 9.32 14.59 10.47
N PRO A 108 10.44 15.15 10.97
CA PRO A 108 10.51 15.72 12.30
C PRO A 108 9.43 16.78 12.60
N ALA A 109 8.93 17.47 11.58
CA ALA A 109 7.85 18.46 11.77
C ALA A 109 6.54 17.82 12.27
N ASP A 110 6.29 16.56 11.92
CA ASP A 110 5.09 15.83 12.32
C ASP A 110 5.27 15.17 13.70
N SER A 111 6.50 15.09 14.21
CA SER A 111 6.82 14.28 15.41
C SER A 111 6.11 14.73 16.69
N THR A 112 5.63 15.98 16.73
CA THR A 112 4.92 16.57 17.87
C THR A 112 3.42 16.29 17.87
N LEU A 113 2.87 15.88 16.72
CA LEU A 113 1.43 15.65 16.50
C LEU A 113 1.09 14.18 16.21
N ILE A 114 2.10 13.31 16.18
CA ILE A 114 1.94 11.87 16.04
C ILE A 114 1.82 11.18 17.41
N THR A 115 0.94 10.19 17.49
CA THR A 115 0.95 9.18 18.55
C THR A 115 1.43 7.88 17.93
N PRO A 116 2.67 7.41 18.23
CA PRO A 116 3.14 6.13 17.71
C PRO A 116 2.26 4.96 18.20
N PRO A 117 2.03 3.92 17.38
CA PRO A 117 2.43 3.76 15.96
C PRO A 117 1.55 4.60 15.01
N CYS A 118 2.16 5.38 14.11
CA CYS A 118 1.46 6.51 13.49
C CYS A 118 1.31 6.46 11.96
N LEU A 119 2.10 5.66 11.23
CA LEU A 119 1.96 5.54 9.77
C LEU A 119 0.72 4.71 9.44
N ARG A 120 -0.36 5.42 9.12
CA ARG A 120 -1.68 4.83 8.88
C ARG A 120 -2.24 5.16 7.52
N LEU A 121 -1.76 6.21 6.87
CA LEU A 121 -2.26 6.59 5.56
C LEU A 121 -1.32 6.02 4.50
N ALA A 122 -1.90 5.39 3.50
CA ALA A 122 -1.19 4.85 2.35
C ALA A 122 -1.86 5.30 1.07
N ARG A 123 -1.06 5.54 0.04
CA ARG A 123 -1.55 5.70 -1.34
C ARG A 123 -0.53 5.11 -2.30
N ALA A 124 -1.01 4.59 -3.41
CA ALA A 124 -0.14 4.16 -4.50
C ALA A 124 -0.45 4.99 -5.75
N THR A 125 0.59 5.59 -6.31
CA THR A 125 0.49 6.36 -7.55
C THR A 125 1.12 5.57 -8.68
N VAL A 126 0.40 5.47 -9.79
CA VAL A 126 0.79 4.68 -10.96
C VAL A 126 1.07 5.63 -12.12
N SER A 127 2.23 5.47 -12.75
CA SER A 127 2.70 6.31 -13.86
C SER A 127 3.23 5.44 -15.01
N PRO A 128 3.01 5.81 -16.29
CA PRO A 128 2.33 7.02 -16.77
C PRO A 128 0.80 6.93 -16.75
N ALA A 129 0.24 5.72 -16.73
CA ALA A 129 -1.19 5.48 -16.62
C ALA A 129 -1.44 4.15 -15.89
N THR A 130 -2.63 4.00 -15.31
CA THR A 130 -3.04 2.76 -14.63
C THR A 130 -3.53 1.73 -15.66
N PRO A 131 -2.86 0.57 -15.83
CA PRO A 131 -3.32 -0.49 -16.73
C PRO A 131 -4.65 -1.10 -16.29
N VAL A 132 -5.41 -1.60 -17.26
CA VAL A 132 -6.63 -2.38 -16.98
C VAL A 132 -6.26 -3.68 -16.25
N GLY A 133 -6.99 -4.00 -15.19
CA GLY A 133 -6.73 -5.18 -14.37
C GLY A 133 -5.49 -5.08 -13.49
N MET A 134 -4.95 -3.87 -13.30
CA MET A 134 -3.88 -3.65 -12.34
C MET A 134 -4.36 -3.88 -10.90
N THR A 135 -3.48 -4.44 -10.09
CA THR A 135 -3.68 -4.54 -8.64
C THR A 135 -2.40 -4.09 -7.94
N VAL A 136 -2.54 -3.20 -6.96
CA VAL A 136 -1.49 -2.81 -6.04
C VAL A 136 -2.01 -2.99 -4.63
N ALA A 137 -1.29 -3.74 -3.79
CA ALA A 137 -1.68 -4.03 -2.43
C ALA A 137 -0.49 -4.11 -1.49
N LEU A 138 -0.73 -3.91 -0.20
CA LEU A 138 0.21 -4.20 0.88
C LEU A 138 -0.14 -5.54 1.53
N THR A 139 0.87 -6.36 1.80
CA THR A 139 0.74 -7.57 2.63
C THR A 139 1.85 -7.60 3.67
N ALA A 140 1.72 -8.28 4.82
CA ALA A 140 2.89 -8.41 5.68
C ALA A 140 3.93 -9.30 5.02
N ASN A 141 5.18 -9.02 5.38
CA ASN A 141 6.28 -9.91 5.10
C ASN A 141 6.11 -11.17 5.95
N GLN A 142 5.59 -12.25 5.36
CA GLN A 142 5.72 -13.57 5.96
C GLN A 142 7.15 -13.99 5.70
N GLY A 143 8.03 -13.73 6.68
CA GLY A 143 9.42 -14.17 6.62
C GLY A 143 9.48 -15.63 6.16
N LEU A 144 10.30 -15.88 5.14
CA LEU A 144 10.68 -17.24 4.77
C LEU A 144 11.50 -17.89 5.89
#